data_AF-A0AAV6H1Q8-F1
#
_entry.id   AF-A0AAV6H1Q8-F1
#
_cell.length_a   1.000
_cell.length_b   1.000
_cell.length_c   1.000
_cell.angle_alpha   90.00
_cell.angle_beta   90.00
_cell.angle_gamma   90.00
#
_symmetry.space_group_name_H-M   'P 1'
#
loop_
_entity.id
_entity.type
_entity.pdbx_description
1 polymer ?
#
loop_
_entity_poly.entity_id
_entity_poly.type
_entity_poly.pdbx_seq_one_letter_code
_entity_poly.pdbx_strand_id
1 'polypeptide(L)'
;MRTKITSFGSGDSKGVSLCVCVYVCLPHLSCLSVSVSTFPGLTECILCVRERERERDSAMLWTVLFALLLLLILQAQLCVCLRELRASTASALALPPPPPPSSQATTTATNGTVQRLPGAIIIGVRKGGTRALLEMLNLHPDVEVAKAEVHYFNLDENYQRGLDWYRAQMPFTLPGQLTVEKTPGYFAAPLAPERACQMNPAVRLLLIVRDPAERLVSDYTQVLHNRLQRHKPYQPLEELLLLDDDINGGGNDRHTRRIDPGYKALQRSLYHVHFQRWLEHFPREQIHVVDGEALVRDPYPELRKAELFLELPPRIRPSNFYFNATKGFYCLVSAGHDKCLDESKGRPHAPLSQRAFRKLCRFLREHNKRFFDLVGRTFRWC
;
A
#
# COMPACT_ATOMS: atom_id res chain seq x y z
N MET A 1 -50.20 13.83 2.57
CA MET A 1 -50.05 12.84 1.47
C MET A 1 -51.13 11.78 1.64
N ARG A 2 -52.01 11.60 0.65
CA ARG A 2 -52.83 10.38 0.55
C ARG A 2 -52.40 9.67 -0.72
N THR A 3 -51.73 8.54 -0.58
CA THR A 3 -51.37 7.67 -1.69
C THR A 3 -52.52 6.69 -1.88
N LYS A 4 -53.21 6.72 -3.02
CA LYS A 4 -54.22 5.73 -3.37
C LYS A 4 -53.67 4.91 -4.54
N ILE A 5 -53.35 3.65 -4.26
CA ILE A 5 -52.92 2.67 -5.27
C ILE A 5 -54.18 1.90 -5.65
N THR A 6 -54.59 1.96 -6.91
CA THR A 6 -55.67 1.12 -7.45
C THR A 6 -55.10 0.24 -8.55
N SER A 7 -55.16 -1.08 -8.37
CA SER A 7 -54.91 -2.03 -9.44
C SER A 7 -56.22 -2.33 -10.17
N PHE A 8 -56.18 -2.36 -11.50
CA PHE A 8 -57.22 -2.96 -12.31
C PHE A 8 -56.63 -4.20 -12.98
N GLY A 9 -57.22 -5.36 -12.72
CA GLY A 9 -56.97 -6.57 -13.49
C GLY A 9 -58.17 -6.85 -14.38
N SER A 10 -58.00 -6.84 -15.70
CA SER A 10 -58.91 -7.57 -16.59
C SER A 10 -58.24 -8.88 -16.95
N GLY A 11 -58.91 -9.99 -16.64
CA GLY A 11 -58.48 -11.31 -17.06
C GLY A 11 -58.53 -11.43 -18.57
N ASP A 12 -57.37 -11.66 -19.18
CA ASP A 12 -57.20 -12.77 -20.11
C ASP A 12 -55.71 -13.02 -20.35
N SER A 13 -55.37 -14.29 -20.44
CA SER A 13 -54.01 -14.83 -20.50
C SER A 13 -53.24 -14.36 -21.75
N LYS A 14 -52.38 -13.34 -21.57
CA LYS A 14 -51.06 -13.13 -22.24
C LYS A 14 -50.47 -11.77 -21.79
N GLY A 15 -49.42 -11.82 -20.97
CA GLY A 15 -48.56 -10.66 -20.63
C GLY A 15 -49.20 -9.64 -19.67
N VAL A 16 -48.77 -9.63 -18.41
CA VAL A 16 -49.17 -8.58 -17.44
C VAL A 16 -48.46 -7.28 -17.82
N SER A 17 -49.21 -6.28 -18.28
CA SER A 17 -48.71 -4.91 -18.45
C SER A 17 -48.96 -4.14 -17.16
N LEU A 18 -47.90 -3.64 -16.53
CA LEU A 18 -47.96 -2.90 -15.28
C LEU A 18 -48.00 -1.40 -15.58
N CYS A 19 -49.17 -0.78 -15.50
CA CYS A 19 -49.31 0.67 -15.62
C CYS A 19 -49.36 1.28 -14.22
N VAL A 20 -48.34 2.04 -13.84
CA VAL A 20 -48.28 2.76 -12.55
C VAL A 20 -48.59 4.23 -12.83
N CYS A 21 -49.76 4.69 -12.41
CA CYS A 21 -50.10 6.11 -12.40
C CYS A 21 -49.90 6.66 -10.98
N VAL A 22 -48.98 7.61 -10.84
CA VAL A 22 -48.77 8.33 -9.58
C VAL A 22 -49.40 9.71 -9.70
N TYR A 23 -50.39 9.98 -8.86
CA TYR A 23 -51.01 11.30 -8.73
C TYR A 23 -50.42 12.01 -7.52
N VAL A 24 -49.83 13.17 -7.73
CA VAL A 24 -49.38 14.06 -6.65
C VAL A 24 -50.20 15.33 -6.73
N CYS A 25 -51.13 15.52 -5.79
CA CYS A 25 -51.83 16.79 -5.61
C CYS A 25 -51.31 17.45 -4.32
N LEU A 26 -50.81 18.69 -4.46
CA LEU A 26 -50.41 19.57 -3.37
C LEU A 26 -51.52 20.58 -3.09
N PRO A 27 -51.69 21.07 -1.84
CA PRO A 27 -52.64 22.14 -1.57
C PRO A 27 -52.15 23.42 -2.27
N HIS A 28 -53.01 23.99 -3.12
CA HIS A 28 -52.82 25.23 -3.89
C HIS A 28 -52.00 25.21 -5.20
N LEU A 29 -51.65 24.05 -5.76
CA LEU A 29 -51.07 23.95 -7.12
C LEU A 29 -51.76 22.86 -7.96
N SER A 30 -51.81 23.06 -9.29
CA SER A 30 -52.45 22.16 -10.26
C SER A 30 -51.87 20.74 -10.21
N CYS A 31 -52.72 19.70 -10.30
CA CYS A 31 -52.28 18.30 -10.22
C CYS A 31 -51.46 17.90 -11.45
N LEU A 32 -50.28 17.31 -11.23
CA LEU A 32 -49.50 16.63 -12.27
C LEU A 32 -49.95 15.16 -12.38
N SER A 33 -50.17 14.70 -13.61
CA SER A 33 -50.30 13.27 -13.92
C SER A 33 -49.03 12.77 -14.59
N VAL A 34 -48.39 11.75 -14.01
CA VAL A 34 -47.28 11.03 -14.65
C VAL A 34 -47.77 9.62 -14.95
N SER A 35 -47.77 9.26 -16.24
CA SER A 35 -48.10 7.92 -16.72
C SER A 35 -46.86 7.30 -17.34
N VAL A 36 -46.47 6.12 -16.86
CA VAL A 36 -45.38 5.32 -17.44
C VAL A 36 -46.01 4.03 -17.98
N SER A 37 -45.88 3.82 -19.28
CA SER A 37 -46.37 2.63 -19.97
C SER A 37 -45.18 1.86 -20.53
N THR A 38 -45.08 0.57 -20.23
CA THR A 38 -44.09 -0.34 -20.83
C THR A 38 -44.79 -1.35 -21.73
N PHE A 39 -44.37 -1.40 -23.00
CA PHE A 39 -44.81 -2.40 -23.97
C PHE A 39 -43.68 -3.41 -24.25
N PRO A 40 -43.97 -4.70 -24.48
CA PRO A 40 -42.94 -5.65 -24.85
C PRO A 40 -42.48 -5.37 -26.29
N GLY A 41 -41.24 -4.92 -26.47
CA GLY A 41 -40.58 -4.83 -27.79
C GLY A 41 -40.01 -3.48 -28.20
N LEU A 42 -40.10 -2.43 -27.37
CA LEU A 42 -39.51 -1.11 -27.65
C LEU A 42 -38.72 -0.59 -26.43
N THR A 43 -37.47 -0.19 -26.66
CA THR A 43 -36.51 0.34 -25.67
C THR A 43 -36.57 1.86 -25.52
N GLU A 44 -37.76 2.47 -25.57
CA GLU A 44 -37.90 3.91 -25.30
C GLU A 44 -39.06 4.19 -24.34
N CYS A 45 -38.75 4.90 -23.25
CA CYS A 45 -39.72 5.45 -22.31
C CYS A 45 -40.08 6.87 -22.75
N ILE A 46 -41.35 7.12 -23.09
CA ILE A 46 -41.82 8.45 -23.47
C ILE A 46 -42.36 9.16 -22.22
N LEU A 47 -41.71 10.25 -21.81
CA LEU A 47 -42.15 11.12 -20.72
C LEU A 47 -42.91 12.31 -21.31
N CYS A 48 -44.24 12.39 -21.11
CA CYS A 48 -45.04 13.54 -21.52
C CYS A 48 -45.31 14.45 -20.32
N VAL A 49 -44.78 15.68 -20.36
CA VAL A 49 -45.06 16.74 -19.37
C VAL A 49 -45.83 17.85 -20.08
N ARG A 50 -47.04 18.17 -19.59
CA ARG A 50 -47.84 19.30 -20.09
C ARG A 50 -47.89 20.39 -19.02
N GLU A 51 -47.19 21.50 -19.28
CA GLU A 51 -47.09 22.65 -18.39
C GLU A 51 -48.10 23.74 -18.81
N ARG A 52 -48.72 24.42 -17.84
CA ARG A 52 -49.57 25.59 -18.06
C ARG A 52 -48.91 26.79 -17.38
N GLU A 53 -48.58 27.81 -18.17
CA GLU A 53 -47.80 28.98 -17.75
C GLU A 53 -48.42 29.75 -16.56
N ARG A 54 -47.65 29.93 -15.48
CA ARG A 54 -47.59 31.20 -14.72
C ARG A 54 -46.37 31.30 -13.79
N GLU A 55 -45.76 32.48 -13.78
CA GLU A 55 -44.69 33.00 -12.89
C GLU A 55 -43.28 32.37 -13.02
N ARG A 56 -42.56 32.85 -14.04
CA ARG A 56 -41.09 32.78 -14.17
C ARG A 56 -40.47 33.57 -13.02
N ASP A 57 -39.85 32.86 -12.09
CA ASP A 57 -38.57 33.22 -11.45
C ASP A 57 -38.31 32.29 -10.26
N SER A 58 -39.36 31.83 -9.57
CA SER A 58 -39.22 30.79 -8.54
C SER A 58 -39.18 29.36 -9.12
N ALA A 59 -39.69 29.16 -10.33
CA ALA A 59 -39.73 27.85 -11.00
C ALA A 59 -38.34 27.33 -11.39
N MET A 60 -37.43 28.20 -11.84
CA MET A 60 -36.08 27.81 -12.28
C MET A 60 -35.22 27.20 -11.17
N LEU A 61 -35.35 27.69 -9.93
CA LEU A 61 -34.59 27.14 -8.80
C LEU A 61 -35.10 25.75 -8.42
N TRP A 62 -36.42 25.57 -8.41
CA TRP A 62 -37.04 24.29 -8.11
C TRP A 62 -36.81 23.25 -9.20
N THR A 63 -36.81 23.64 -10.48
CA THR A 63 -36.48 22.71 -11.57
C THR A 63 -35.03 22.25 -11.50
N VAL A 64 -34.08 23.13 -11.19
CA VAL A 64 -32.67 22.75 -10.99
C VAL A 64 -32.49 21.84 -9.77
N LEU A 65 -33.15 22.15 -8.64
CA LEU A 65 -33.11 21.29 -7.45
C LEU A 65 -33.72 19.92 -7.71
N PHE A 66 -34.83 19.84 -8.45
CA PHE A 66 -35.44 18.56 -8.83
C PHE A 66 -34.55 17.76 -9.79
N ALA A 67 -33.90 18.42 -10.74
CA ALA A 67 -32.96 17.78 -11.66
C ALA A 67 -31.73 17.21 -10.93
N LEU A 68 -31.19 17.95 -9.96
CA LEU A 68 -30.07 17.49 -9.12
C LEU A 68 -30.48 16.30 -8.23
N LEU A 69 -31.69 16.34 -7.65
CA LEU A 69 -32.23 15.24 -6.86
C LEU A 69 -32.44 13.98 -7.71
N LEU A 70 -32.99 14.13 -8.93
CA LEU A 70 -33.15 13.03 -9.88
C LEU A 70 -31.79 12.45 -10.30
N LEU A 71 -30.78 13.29 -10.55
CA LEU A 71 -29.43 12.84 -10.88
C LEU A 71 -28.80 12.04 -9.73
N LEU A 72 -28.95 12.50 -8.49
CA LEU A 72 -28.47 11.79 -7.29
C LEU A 72 -29.17 10.44 -7.11
N ILE A 73 -30.48 10.38 -7.34
CA ILE A 73 -31.24 9.12 -7.27
C ILE A 73 -30.78 8.16 -8.37
N LEU A 74 -30.59 8.63 -9.60
CA LEU A 74 -30.07 7.83 -10.72
C LEU A 74 -28.65 7.30 -10.42
N GLN A 75 -27.77 8.13 -9.85
CA GLN A 75 -26.43 7.70 -9.43
C GLN A 75 -26.49 6.65 -8.31
N ALA A 76 -27.37 6.82 -7.32
CA ALA A 76 -27.55 5.84 -6.25
C ALA A 76 -28.08 4.49 -6.79
N GLN A 77 -29.05 4.51 -7.71
CA GLN A 77 -29.58 3.32 -8.37
C GLN A 77 -28.51 2.63 -9.24
N LEU A 78 -27.69 3.40 -9.96
CA LEU A 78 -26.56 2.85 -10.73
C LEU A 78 -25.51 2.20 -9.82
N CYS A 79 -25.20 2.81 -8.66
CA CYS A 79 -24.30 2.24 -7.67
C CYS A 79 -24.83 0.93 -7.08
N VAL A 80 -26.13 0.85 -6.78
CA VAL A 80 -26.76 -0.41 -6.30
C VAL A 80 -26.70 -1.47 -7.40
N CYS A 81 -27.03 -1.11 -8.64
CA CYS A 81 -26.98 -2.03 -9.78
C CYS A 81 -25.57 -2.56 -10.06
N LEU A 82 -24.54 -1.71 -9.99
CA LEU A 82 -23.13 -2.11 -10.10
C LEU A 82 -22.68 -3.01 -8.93
N ARG A 83 -23.26 -2.84 -7.74
CA ARG A 83 -22.99 -3.68 -6.56
C ARG A 83 -23.60 -5.06 -6.70
N GLU A 84 -24.83 -5.15 -7.20
CA GLU A 84 -25.54 -6.39 -7.53
C GLU A 84 -24.88 -7.15 -8.69
N LEU A 85 -24.39 -6.44 -9.72
CA LEU A 85 -23.59 -7.02 -10.80
C LEU A 85 -22.27 -7.60 -10.27
N ARG A 86 -21.57 -6.89 -9.36
CA ARG A 86 -20.38 -7.42 -8.68
C ARG A 86 -20.68 -8.65 -7.82
N ALA A 87 -21.80 -8.64 -7.09
CA ALA A 87 -22.24 -9.78 -6.30
C ALA A 87 -22.61 -11.00 -7.19
N SER A 88 -23.24 -10.76 -8.33
CA SER A 88 -23.60 -11.80 -9.31
C SER A 88 -22.36 -12.38 -10.00
N THR A 89 -21.35 -11.56 -10.32
CA THR A 89 -20.04 -12.07 -10.84
C THR A 89 -19.24 -12.80 -9.77
N ALA A 90 -19.38 -12.45 -8.49
CA ALA A 90 -18.77 -13.20 -7.39
C ALA A 90 -19.44 -14.57 -7.18
N SER A 91 -20.75 -14.68 -7.45
CA SER A 91 -21.48 -15.95 -7.38
C SER A 91 -21.21 -16.88 -8.58
N ALA A 92 -20.79 -16.35 -9.73
CA ALA A 92 -20.46 -17.14 -10.93
C ALA A 92 -19.04 -17.76 -10.92
N LEU A 93 -18.22 -17.44 -9.92
CA LEU A 93 -16.86 -18.00 -9.70
C LEU A 93 -16.77 -18.85 -8.43
N ALA A 94 -17.90 -19.31 -7.88
CA ALA A 94 -17.92 -20.23 -6.75
C ALA A 94 -17.39 -21.61 -7.18
N LEU A 95 -16.09 -21.83 -6.96
CA LEU A 95 -15.48 -23.15 -6.93
C LEU A 95 -16.22 -24.04 -5.90
N PRO A 96 -16.33 -25.36 -6.12
CA PRO A 96 -16.95 -26.26 -5.16
C PRO A 96 -16.22 -26.20 -3.80
N PRO A 97 -16.93 -26.48 -2.68
CA PRO A 97 -16.31 -26.46 -1.36
C PRO A 97 -15.14 -27.45 -1.32
N PRO A 98 -14.01 -27.09 -0.67
CA PRO A 98 -12.92 -28.02 -0.50
C PRO A 98 -13.41 -29.26 0.27
N PRO A 99 -12.86 -30.46 -0.02
CA PRO A 99 -13.16 -31.65 0.77
C PRO A 99 -12.87 -31.38 2.25
N PRO A 100 -13.58 -32.05 3.18
CA PRO A 100 -13.36 -31.86 4.61
C PRO A 100 -11.89 -32.05 4.94
N PRO A 101 -11.31 -31.27 5.88
CA PRO A 101 -9.89 -31.31 6.15
C PRO A 101 -9.49 -32.73 6.56
N SER A 102 -8.79 -33.40 5.66
CA SER A 102 -7.93 -34.53 6.01
C SER A 102 -6.85 -33.98 6.93
N SER A 103 -7.10 -34.09 8.24
CA SER A 103 -6.11 -33.99 9.34
C SER A 103 -4.85 -33.19 8.97
N GLN A 104 -4.97 -31.88 8.81
CA GLN A 104 -3.79 -31.04 8.61
C GLN A 104 -3.03 -30.99 9.94
N ALA A 105 -1.82 -31.54 9.92
CA ALA A 105 -0.88 -31.46 11.02
C ALA A 105 -0.54 -29.99 11.29
N THR A 106 -1.29 -29.36 12.18
CA THR A 106 -0.80 -28.18 12.88
C THR A 106 0.43 -28.67 13.64
N THR A 107 1.61 -28.19 13.29
CA THR A 107 2.83 -28.43 14.07
C THR A 107 2.70 -27.69 15.39
N THR A 108 1.87 -28.21 16.29
CA THR A 108 1.76 -27.77 17.67
C THR A 108 3.05 -28.17 18.37
N ALA A 109 3.89 -27.18 18.69
CA ALA A 109 4.95 -27.40 19.67
C ALA A 109 4.30 -27.56 21.05
N THR A 110 4.94 -28.34 21.91
CA THR A 110 4.46 -28.86 23.21
C THR A 110 4.01 -27.81 24.25
N ASN A 111 4.11 -26.50 23.96
CA ASN A 111 3.81 -25.40 24.87
C ASN A 111 2.68 -24.45 24.39
N GLY A 112 1.81 -24.89 23.46
CA GLY A 112 0.68 -24.08 22.98
C GLY A 112 1.07 -22.95 22.00
N THR A 113 2.32 -22.95 21.53
CA THR A 113 2.80 -22.05 20.48
C THR A 113 2.54 -22.63 19.09
N VAL A 114 2.24 -21.75 18.13
CA VAL A 114 2.02 -22.13 16.72
C VAL A 114 2.67 -21.12 15.78
N GLN A 115 3.00 -21.56 14.57
CA GLN A 115 3.47 -20.64 13.53
C GLN A 115 2.26 -19.96 12.88
N ARG A 116 2.23 -18.63 12.89
CA ARG A 116 1.17 -17.80 12.31
C ARG A 116 1.72 -16.98 11.16
N LEU A 117 0.89 -16.73 10.14
CA LEU A 117 1.24 -15.76 9.09
C LEU A 117 1.51 -14.38 9.72
N PRO A 118 2.37 -13.55 9.10
CA PRO A 118 2.73 -12.25 9.67
C PRO A 118 1.51 -11.31 9.71
N GLY A 119 1.29 -10.72 10.88
CA GLY A 119 0.29 -9.64 11.04
C GLY A 119 0.85 -8.27 10.63
N ALA A 120 2.18 -8.14 10.58
CA ALA A 120 2.86 -6.98 10.02
C ALA A 120 4.10 -7.37 9.20
N ILE A 121 4.39 -6.58 8.16
CA ILE A 121 5.53 -6.84 7.26
C ILE A 121 6.35 -5.56 7.07
N ILE A 122 7.65 -5.64 7.30
CA ILE A 122 8.60 -4.60 6.91
C ILE A 122 8.98 -4.83 5.44
N ILE A 123 8.32 -4.10 4.55
CA ILE A 123 8.41 -4.31 3.09
C ILE A 123 9.65 -3.67 2.47
N GLY A 124 10.32 -2.75 3.18
CA GLY A 124 11.40 -1.96 2.62
C GLY A 124 11.78 -0.75 3.44
N VAL A 125 12.67 0.10 2.93
CA VAL A 125 13.40 -0.09 1.66
C VAL A 125 14.75 -0.78 1.87
N ARG A 126 15.28 -1.42 0.83
CA ARG A 126 16.66 -1.95 0.85
C ARG A 126 17.62 -0.82 1.21
N LYS A 127 18.41 -1.05 2.28
CA LYS A 127 19.34 -0.08 2.93
C LYS A 127 18.68 1.09 3.67
N GLY A 128 17.37 1.04 3.91
CA GLY A 128 16.65 2.04 4.74
C GLY A 128 16.86 1.87 6.25
N GLY A 129 17.37 0.73 6.72
CA GLY A 129 17.48 0.43 8.15
C GLY A 129 16.54 -0.70 8.62
N THR A 130 16.02 -1.49 7.69
CA THR A 130 15.03 -2.56 7.93
C THR A 130 15.45 -3.61 8.97
N ARG A 131 16.74 -3.96 9.06
CA ARG A 131 17.23 -4.85 10.13
C ARG A 131 17.19 -4.16 11.49
N ALA A 132 17.58 -2.87 11.58
CA ALA A 132 17.50 -2.13 12.84
C ALA A 132 16.06 -2.08 13.33
N LEU A 133 15.13 -1.67 12.47
CA LEU A 133 13.70 -1.65 12.79
C LEU A 133 13.17 -3.00 13.27
N LEU A 134 13.51 -4.11 12.59
CA LEU A 134 13.08 -5.45 13.00
C LEU A 134 13.59 -5.83 14.40
N GLU A 135 14.90 -5.67 14.65
CA GLU A 135 15.50 -6.04 15.94
C GLU A 135 14.98 -5.15 17.09
N MET A 136 14.74 -3.89 16.79
CA MET A 136 14.18 -2.91 17.72
C MET A 136 12.72 -3.22 18.07
N LEU A 137 11.89 -3.62 17.10
CA LEU A 137 10.52 -4.07 17.36
C LEU A 137 10.49 -5.37 18.17
N ASN A 138 11.46 -6.25 17.99
CA ASN A 138 11.61 -7.49 18.76
C ASN A 138 12.00 -7.28 20.23
N LEU A 139 12.16 -6.03 20.68
CA LEU A 139 12.23 -5.70 22.11
C LEU A 139 10.84 -5.74 22.78
N HIS A 140 9.77 -5.66 21.99
CA HIS A 140 8.41 -5.70 22.51
C HIS A 140 8.03 -7.16 22.88
N PRO A 141 7.52 -7.44 24.09
CA PRO A 141 7.22 -8.81 24.53
C PRO A 141 6.14 -9.52 23.70
N ASP A 142 5.24 -8.74 23.09
CA ASP A 142 4.18 -9.27 22.22
C ASP A 142 4.57 -9.31 20.73
N VAL A 143 5.86 -9.17 20.39
CA VAL A 143 6.35 -9.23 19.00
C VAL A 143 7.35 -10.35 18.84
N GLU A 144 7.13 -11.19 17.83
CA GLU A 144 8.07 -12.23 17.44
C GLU A 144 8.43 -12.06 15.96
N VAL A 145 9.73 -12.10 15.67
CA VAL A 145 10.24 -11.79 14.33
C VAL A 145 10.78 -13.01 13.59
N ALA A 146 10.53 -13.07 12.28
CA ALA A 146 11.22 -14.00 11.40
C ALA A 146 12.73 -13.67 11.34
N LYS A 147 13.59 -14.66 11.57
CA LYS A 147 15.04 -14.47 11.67
C LYS A 147 15.69 -14.07 10.34
N ALA A 148 15.23 -14.67 9.26
CA ALA A 148 15.73 -14.49 7.90
C ALA A 148 14.78 -13.63 7.05
N GLU A 149 15.30 -13.06 5.96
CA GLU A 149 14.47 -12.47 4.91
C GLU A 149 13.87 -13.62 4.09
N VAL A 150 12.55 -13.75 4.09
CA VAL A 150 11.87 -14.95 3.57
C VAL A 150 11.74 -14.93 2.05
N HIS A 151 11.72 -13.74 1.45
CA HIS A 151 11.62 -13.58 0.00
C HIS A 151 10.43 -14.31 -0.62
N TYR A 152 9.27 -14.30 0.05
CA TYR A 152 8.09 -15.01 -0.40
C TYR A 152 7.39 -14.29 -1.57
N PHE A 153 7.11 -12.99 -1.42
CA PHE A 153 6.33 -12.26 -2.43
C PHE A 153 7.14 -11.81 -3.66
N ASN A 154 8.47 -11.74 -3.56
CA ASN A 154 9.34 -11.24 -4.63
C ASN A 154 10.12 -12.31 -5.41
N LEU A 155 10.06 -13.59 -5.01
CA LEU A 155 10.66 -14.71 -5.75
C LEU A 155 9.56 -15.69 -6.10
N ASP A 156 9.40 -15.96 -7.39
CA ASP A 156 8.32 -16.82 -7.87
C ASP A 156 8.49 -18.26 -7.38
N GLU A 157 9.73 -18.73 -7.24
CA GLU A 157 10.04 -20.07 -6.74
C GLU A 157 9.59 -20.28 -5.30
N ASN A 158 9.60 -19.22 -4.49
CA ASN A 158 9.10 -19.25 -3.11
C ASN A 158 7.59 -19.08 -3.07
N TYR A 159 7.02 -18.16 -3.87
CA TYR A 159 5.58 -17.90 -3.91
C TYR A 159 4.78 -19.14 -4.30
N GLN A 160 5.25 -19.89 -5.30
CA GLN A 160 4.64 -21.13 -5.78
C GLN A 160 4.57 -22.25 -4.73
N ARG A 161 5.36 -22.19 -3.66
CA ARG A 161 5.30 -23.17 -2.54
C ARG A 161 4.08 -22.99 -1.65
N GLY A 162 3.30 -21.92 -1.84
CA GLY A 162 2.05 -21.67 -1.14
C GLY A 162 2.21 -21.10 0.28
N LEU A 163 1.08 -20.73 0.87
CA LEU A 163 1.04 -20.06 2.17
C LEU A 163 1.48 -20.95 3.33
N ASP A 164 1.32 -22.27 3.22
CA ASP A 164 1.77 -23.20 4.25
C ASP A 164 3.29 -23.21 4.35
N TRP A 165 3.99 -23.17 3.21
CA TRP A 165 5.44 -23.00 3.20
C TRP A 165 5.86 -21.67 3.81
N TYR A 166 5.15 -20.58 3.49
CA TYR A 166 5.44 -19.25 4.06
C TYR A 166 5.23 -19.22 5.57
N ARG A 167 4.11 -19.78 6.05
CA ARG A 167 3.80 -19.92 7.49
C ARG A 167 4.87 -20.73 8.21
N ALA A 168 5.38 -21.80 7.60
CA ALA A 168 6.45 -22.61 8.18
C ALA A 168 7.79 -21.87 8.33
N GLN A 169 7.98 -20.70 7.69
CA GLN A 169 9.15 -19.83 7.89
C GLN A 169 9.01 -18.88 9.09
N MET A 170 7.80 -18.78 9.67
CA MET A 170 7.50 -17.85 10.75
C MET A 170 7.95 -18.40 12.12
N PRO A 171 8.26 -17.55 13.10
CA PRO A 171 8.50 -18.01 14.46
C PRO A 171 7.24 -18.63 15.07
N PHE A 172 7.46 -19.49 16.07
CA PHE A 172 6.40 -19.93 16.95
C PHE A 172 5.97 -18.77 17.84
N THR A 173 4.66 -18.52 17.92
CA THR A 173 4.08 -17.42 18.69
C THR A 173 3.04 -17.94 19.68
N LEU A 174 2.90 -17.27 20.81
CA LEU A 174 1.78 -17.44 21.73
C LEU A 174 0.52 -16.72 21.18
N PRO A 175 -0.69 -17.11 21.63
CA PRO A 175 -1.89 -16.32 21.35
C PRO A 175 -1.71 -14.85 21.76
N GLY A 176 -2.09 -13.92 20.88
CA GLY A 176 -1.96 -12.48 21.11
C GLY A 176 -0.64 -11.86 20.66
N GLN A 177 0.42 -12.64 20.46
CA GLN A 177 1.68 -12.12 19.91
C GLN A 177 1.56 -11.84 18.41
N LEU A 178 2.22 -10.77 17.97
CA LEU A 178 2.32 -10.34 16.58
C LEU A 178 3.56 -10.96 15.92
N THR A 179 3.34 -11.77 14.88
CA THR A 179 4.40 -12.21 13.98
C THR A 179 4.77 -11.09 13.01
N VAL A 180 6.08 -10.77 12.91
CA VAL A 180 6.61 -9.78 11.97
C VAL A 180 7.70 -10.36 11.07
N GLU A 181 7.61 -10.12 9.77
CA GLU A 181 8.65 -10.49 8.79
C GLU A 181 9.24 -9.25 8.12
N LYS A 182 10.45 -9.38 7.57
CA LYS A 182 11.13 -8.29 6.88
C LYS A 182 11.89 -8.83 5.68
N THR A 183 11.43 -8.40 4.49
CA THR A 183 12.14 -8.58 3.23
C THR A 183 12.16 -7.25 2.49
N PRO A 184 13.31 -6.55 2.47
CA PRO A 184 13.40 -5.19 1.91
C PRO A 184 13.17 -5.11 0.38
N GLY A 185 13.24 -6.27 -0.29
CA GLY A 185 13.01 -6.40 -1.72
C GLY A 185 11.54 -6.29 -2.12
N TYR A 186 10.60 -6.50 -1.18
CA TYR A 186 9.16 -6.43 -1.49
C TYR A 186 8.77 -5.05 -2.03
N PHE A 187 9.29 -3.97 -1.43
CA PHE A 187 8.89 -2.62 -1.82
C PHE A 187 9.07 -2.32 -3.32
N ALA A 188 10.19 -2.74 -3.89
CA ALA A 188 10.51 -2.51 -5.30
C ALA A 188 9.94 -3.59 -6.24
N ALA A 189 9.55 -4.76 -5.73
CA ALA A 189 9.04 -5.86 -6.54
C ALA A 189 7.62 -5.56 -7.08
N PRO A 190 7.39 -5.61 -8.41
CA PRO A 190 6.08 -5.26 -8.99
C PRO A 190 4.90 -6.10 -8.51
N LEU A 191 5.09 -7.41 -8.33
CA LEU A 191 4.01 -8.33 -7.94
C LEU A 191 3.82 -8.44 -6.42
N ALA A 192 4.72 -7.87 -5.62
CA ALA A 192 4.65 -8.04 -4.16
C ALA A 192 3.41 -7.40 -3.50
N PRO A 193 2.94 -6.20 -3.90
CA PRO A 193 1.74 -5.60 -3.33
C PRO A 193 0.49 -6.48 -3.52
N GLU A 194 0.25 -6.93 -4.76
CA GLU A 194 -0.89 -7.79 -5.10
C GLU A 194 -0.86 -9.08 -4.29
N ARG A 195 0.29 -9.77 -4.27
CA ARG A 195 0.45 -11.05 -3.56
C ARG A 195 0.29 -10.89 -2.03
N ALA A 196 0.78 -9.79 -1.46
CA ALA A 196 0.59 -9.51 -0.04
C ALA A 196 -0.88 -9.23 0.29
N CYS A 197 -1.59 -8.50 -0.59
CA CYS A 197 -3.02 -8.21 -0.44
C CYS A 197 -3.88 -9.49 -0.58
N GLN A 198 -3.53 -10.37 -1.53
CA GLN A 198 -4.16 -11.68 -1.68
C GLN A 198 -4.00 -12.58 -0.45
N MET A 199 -2.84 -12.51 0.23
CA MET A 199 -2.64 -13.25 1.48
C MET A 199 -3.52 -12.68 2.60
N ASN A 200 -3.46 -11.37 2.82
CA ASN A 200 -4.21 -10.70 3.87
C ASN A 200 -4.37 -9.21 3.53
N PRO A 201 -5.57 -8.76 3.10
CA PRO A 201 -5.79 -7.36 2.76
C PRO A 201 -5.71 -6.44 3.99
N ALA A 202 -5.83 -6.97 5.21
CA ALA A 202 -5.74 -6.24 6.46
C ALA A 202 -4.33 -6.22 7.07
N VAL A 203 -3.31 -6.79 6.40
CA VAL A 203 -1.93 -6.79 6.95
C VAL A 203 -1.40 -5.37 7.13
N ARG A 204 -0.66 -5.13 8.22
CA ARG A 204 0.00 -3.84 8.47
C ARG A 204 1.36 -3.80 7.80
N LEU A 205 1.66 -2.70 7.13
CA LEU A 205 2.90 -2.54 6.38
C LEU A 205 3.79 -1.48 7.02
N LEU A 206 5.06 -1.82 7.22
CA LEU A 206 6.09 -0.91 7.71
C LEU A 206 7.07 -0.60 6.57
N LEU A 207 7.26 0.68 6.29
CA LEU A 207 8.18 1.17 5.27
C LEU A 207 9.19 2.12 5.90
N ILE A 208 10.43 1.68 6.09
CA ILE A 208 11.52 2.54 6.56
C ILE A 208 12.26 3.16 5.39
N VAL A 209 12.31 4.49 5.35
CA VAL A 209 12.97 5.28 4.30
C VAL A 209 14.08 6.14 4.89
N ARG A 210 15.05 6.53 4.06
CA ARG A 210 16.11 7.50 4.38
C ARG A 210 16.37 8.35 3.14
N ASP A 211 17.27 9.33 3.20
CA ASP A 211 17.66 10.08 2.00
C ASP A 211 17.98 9.11 0.82
N PRO A 212 17.27 9.23 -0.32
CA PRO A 212 17.41 8.31 -1.43
C PRO A 212 18.79 8.35 -2.09
N ALA A 213 19.50 9.48 -2.05
CA ALA A 213 20.88 9.59 -2.51
C ALA A 213 21.82 8.80 -1.58
N GLU A 214 21.67 8.96 -0.26
CA GLU A 214 22.46 8.19 0.70
C GLU A 214 22.14 6.68 0.64
N ARG A 215 20.86 6.33 0.47
CA ARG A 215 20.40 4.95 0.29
C ARG A 215 21.07 4.31 -0.91
N LEU A 216 21.18 5.03 -2.03
CA LEU A 216 21.87 4.58 -3.24
C LEU A 216 23.35 4.30 -2.97
N VAL A 217 24.07 5.22 -2.33
CA VAL A 217 25.49 5.05 -1.96
C VAL A 217 25.66 3.84 -1.03
N SER A 218 24.76 3.68 -0.05
CA SER A 218 24.76 2.52 0.86
C SER A 218 24.52 1.19 0.14
N ASP A 219 23.68 1.19 -0.89
CA ASP A 219 23.39 0.00 -1.71
C ASP A 219 24.61 -0.42 -2.53
N TYR A 220 25.22 0.55 -3.21
CA TYR A 220 26.50 0.33 -3.91
C TYR A 220 27.58 -0.18 -2.95
N THR A 221 27.73 0.45 -1.79
CA THR A 221 28.74 0.07 -0.77
C THR A 221 28.60 -1.40 -0.36
N GLN A 222 27.36 -1.88 -0.17
CA GLN A 222 27.13 -3.30 0.13
C GLN A 222 27.52 -4.21 -1.04
N VAL A 223 27.19 -3.84 -2.28
CA VAL A 223 27.55 -4.63 -3.46
C VAL A 223 29.07 -4.67 -3.65
N LEU A 224 29.74 -3.53 -3.52
CA LEU A 224 31.19 -3.40 -3.58
C LEU A 224 31.85 -4.30 -2.53
N HIS A 225 31.44 -4.20 -1.26
CA HIS A 225 31.98 -5.06 -0.20
C HIS A 225 31.82 -6.55 -0.53
N ASN A 226 30.64 -6.98 -0.95
CA ASN A 226 30.38 -8.38 -1.31
C ASN A 226 31.23 -8.86 -2.50
N ARG A 227 31.53 -7.98 -3.46
CA ARG A 227 32.40 -8.27 -4.60
C ARG A 227 33.85 -8.40 -4.17
N LEU A 228 34.33 -7.47 -3.34
CA LEU A 228 35.70 -7.49 -2.79
C LEU A 228 35.96 -8.72 -1.93
N GLN A 229 35.02 -9.11 -1.07
CA GLN A 229 35.11 -10.36 -0.28
C GLN A 229 35.22 -11.62 -1.15
N ARG A 230 34.71 -11.57 -2.39
CA ARG A 230 34.78 -12.66 -3.37
C ARG A 230 35.92 -12.48 -4.37
N HIS A 231 36.86 -11.56 -4.11
CA HIS A 231 37.99 -11.24 -4.99
C HIS A 231 37.56 -10.88 -6.43
N LYS A 232 36.41 -10.21 -6.57
CA LYS A 232 35.88 -9.76 -7.87
C LYS A 232 35.98 -8.24 -7.98
N PRO A 233 36.47 -7.70 -9.10
CA PRO A 233 36.45 -6.26 -9.32
C PRO A 233 35.01 -5.75 -9.44
N TYR A 234 34.85 -4.46 -9.17
CA TYR A 234 33.58 -3.77 -9.33
C TYR A 234 33.84 -2.31 -9.73
N GLN A 235 33.03 -1.81 -10.67
CA GLN A 235 33.22 -0.46 -11.22
C GLN A 235 33.01 0.62 -10.14
N PRO A 236 33.73 1.75 -10.20
CA PRO A 236 33.48 2.91 -9.35
C PRO A 236 32.02 3.37 -9.42
N LEU A 237 31.47 3.85 -8.30
CA LEU A 237 30.08 4.29 -8.24
C LEU A 237 29.77 5.38 -9.26
N GLU A 238 30.69 6.34 -9.45
CA GLU A 238 30.46 7.45 -10.37
C GLU A 238 30.32 6.99 -11.83
N GLU A 239 31.01 5.92 -12.24
CA GLU A 239 30.88 5.32 -13.59
C GLU A 239 29.57 4.57 -13.77
N LEU A 240 29.04 3.95 -12.71
CA LEU A 240 27.73 3.29 -12.75
C LEU A 240 26.57 4.29 -12.69
N LEU A 241 26.80 5.45 -12.09
CA LEU A 241 25.78 6.46 -11.84
C LEU A 241 25.65 7.47 -12.98
N LEU A 242 26.71 7.70 -13.75
CA LEU A 242 26.77 8.73 -14.78
C LEU A 242 26.95 8.12 -16.17
N LEU A 243 26.16 8.59 -17.13
CA LEU A 243 26.32 8.32 -18.55
C LEU A 243 27.00 9.50 -19.23
N ASP A 244 27.80 9.21 -20.25
CA ASP A 244 28.31 10.23 -21.16
C ASP A 244 27.16 10.84 -21.98
N ASP A 245 27.27 12.13 -22.31
CA ASP A 245 26.31 12.79 -23.18
C ASP A 245 26.70 12.53 -24.64
N ASP A 246 25.96 11.65 -25.31
CA ASP A 246 26.20 11.27 -26.72
C ASP A 246 26.02 12.43 -27.72
N ILE A 247 25.48 13.57 -27.27
CA ILE A 247 25.03 14.67 -28.14
C ILE A 247 26.19 15.52 -28.68
N ASN A 248 27.34 15.55 -28.01
CA ASN A 248 28.49 16.35 -28.46
C ASN A 248 29.71 15.44 -28.64
N GLY A 249 29.77 14.76 -29.79
CA GLY A 249 30.83 13.83 -30.16
C GLY A 249 32.22 14.26 -29.69
N GLY A 250 32.88 13.39 -28.92
CA GLY A 250 34.33 13.39 -28.74
C GLY A 250 34.92 14.29 -27.65
N GLY A 251 34.15 14.86 -26.73
CA GLY A 251 34.69 15.57 -25.57
C GLY A 251 34.77 14.69 -24.33
N ASN A 252 35.97 14.35 -23.84
CA ASN A 252 36.20 13.69 -22.55
C ASN A 252 35.92 14.63 -21.35
N ASP A 253 34.95 15.53 -21.50
CA ASP A 253 34.59 16.49 -20.50
C ASP A 253 33.67 15.84 -19.49
N ARG A 254 34.22 15.48 -18.32
CA ARG A 254 33.47 14.94 -17.18
C ARG A 254 32.33 15.88 -16.73
N HIS A 255 32.25 17.12 -17.24
CA HIS A 255 31.25 18.09 -16.84
C HIS A 255 29.85 17.86 -17.42
N THR A 256 29.71 17.24 -18.58
CA THR A 256 28.44 17.07 -19.29
C THR A 256 27.64 15.88 -18.74
N ARG A 257 28.32 14.75 -18.48
CA ARG A 257 27.75 13.46 -18.03
C ARG A 257 26.47 13.52 -17.17
N ARG A 258 25.38 12.91 -17.63
CA ARG A 258 24.05 12.89 -16.97
C ARG A 258 23.87 11.69 -16.04
N ILE A 259 22.85 11.73 -15.18
CA ILE A 259 22.50 10.58 -14.32
C ILE A 259 21.98 9.44 -15.20
N ASP A 260 22.46 8.21 -14.97
CA ASP A 260 21.97 7.00 -15.62
C ASP A 260 20.62 6.58 -15.02
N PRO A 261 19.49 6.73 -15.73
CA PRO A 261 18.22 6.20 -15.25
C PRO A 261 18.21 4.67 -15.18
N GLY A 262 19.05 3.97 -15.96
CA GLY A 262 19.14 2.51 -15.97
C GLY A 262 19.77 1.91 -14.71
N TYR A 263 20.46 2.72 -13.89
CA TYR A 263 21.15 2.21 -12.73
C TYR A 263 20.17 1.67 -11.66
N LYS A 264 20.22 0.36 -11.40
CA LYS A 264 19.26 -0.33 -10.50
C LYS A 264 19.19 0.26 -9.08
N ALA A 265 20.29 0.79 -8.55
CA ALA A 265 20.26 1.41 -7.23
C ALA A 265 19.59 2.80 -7.25
N LEU A 266 19.63 3.51 -8.39
CA LEU A 266 18.82 4.71 -8.59
C LEU A 266 17.33 4.36 -8.67
N GLN A 267 16.97 3.38 -9.49
CA GLN A 267 15.59 2.93 -9.65
C GLN A 267 14.94 2.56 -8.29
N ARG A 268 15.65 1.81 -7.43
CA ARG A 268 15.18 1.50 -6.06
C ARG A 268 15.03 2.70 -5.13
N SER A 269 15.60 3.85 -5.49
CA SER A 269 15.53 5.10 -4.72
C SER A 269 14.40 6.01 -5.19
N LEU A 270 13.70 5.66 -6.28
CA LEU A 270 12.50 6.36 -6.76
C LEU A 270 11.26 5.94 -5.94
N TYR A 271 11.22 6.33 -4.66
CA TYR A 271 10.23 5.82 -3.72
C TYR A 271 8.77 6.05 -4.15
N HIS A 272 8.45 7.21 -4.74
CA HIS A 272 7.10 7.50 -5.23
C HIS A 272 6.58 6.46 -6.23
N VAL A 273 7.42 5.99 -7.17
CA VAL A 273 7.04 4.95 -8.16
C VAL A 273 6.61 3.67 -7.45
N HIS A 274 7.40 3.25 -6.48
CA HIS A 274 7.13 2.03 -5.75
C HIS A 274 5.94 2.18 -4.81
N PHE A 275 5.88 3.27 -4.05
CA PHE A 275 4.83 3.55 -3.09
C PHE A 275 3.46 3.66 -3.76
N GLN A 276 3.37 4.30 -4.93
CA GLN A 276 2.13 4.37 -5.70
C GLN A 276 1.55 2.98 -6.00
N ARG A 277 2.39 2.01 -6.40
CA ARG A 277 1.93 0.63 -6.62
C ARG A 277 1.44 -0.04 -5.34
N TRP A 278 2.02 0.27 -4.18
CA TRP A 278 1.51 -0.24 -2.91
C TRP A 278 0.15 0.38 -2.57
N LEU A 279 -0.06 1.67 -2.89
CA LEU A 279 -1.33 2.37 -2.70
C LEU A 279 -2.46 1.87 -3.61
N GLU A 280 -2.14 1.22 -4.74
CA GLU A 280 -3.14 0.56 -5.59
C GLU A 280 -3.81 -0.65 -4.91
N HIS A 281 -3.15 -1.25 -3.91
CA HIS A 281 -3.63 -2.46 -3.22
C HIS A 281 -3.92 -2.26 -1.72
N PHE A 282 -3.31 -1.25 -1.10
CA PHE A 282 -3.45 -0.96 0.32
C PHE A 282 -3.80 0.52 0.53
N PRO A 283 -4.76 0.83 1.42
CA PRO A 283 -5.01 2.21 1.81
C PRO A 283 -3.77 2.78 2.51
N ARG A 284 -3.57 4.10 2.38
CA ARG A 284 -2.41 4.82 2.91
C ARG A 284 -2.23 4.58 4.41
N GLU A 285 -3.32 4.47 5.14
CA GLU A 285 -3.40 4.28 6.58
C GLU A 285 -2.83 2.94 7.03
N GLN A 286 -2.82 1.91 6.16
CA GLN A 286 -2.21 0.61 6.43
C GLN A 286 -0.70 0.57 6.21
N ILE A 287 -0.08 1.67 5.77
CA ILE A 287 1.36 1.75 5.54
C ILE A 287 1.99 2.79 6.46
N HIS A 288 2.65 2.35 7.51
CA HIS A 288 3.41 3.24 8.37
C HIS A 288 4.81 3.48 7.82
N VAL A 289 5.10 4.75 7.53
CA VAL A 289 6.41 5.18 7.05
C VAL A 289 7.27 5.56 8.26
N VAL A 290 8.39 4.87 8.44
CA VAL A 290 9.39 5.14 9.48
C VAL A 290 10.48 6.04 8.90
N ASP A 291 10.85 7.09 9.62
CA ASP A 291 11.98 7.94 9.26
C ASP A 291 13.28 7.28 9.74
N GLY A 292 14.06 6.74 8.80
CA GLY A 292 15.31 6.05 9.07
C GLY A 292 16.42 6.96 9.59
N GLU A 293 16.41 8.27 9.26
CA GLU A 293 17.37 9.22 9.83
C GLU A 293 17.01 9.55 11.27
N ALA A 294 15.71 9.72 11.55
CA ALA A 294 15.23 9.86 12.92
C ALA A 294 15.55 8.60 13.74
N LEU A 295 15.32 7.40 13.20
CA LEU A 295 15.62 6.13 13.87
C LEU A 295 17.11 5.98 14.21
N VAL A 296 18.01 6.45 13.34
CA VAL A 296 19.46 6.44 13.59
C VAL A 296 19.86 7.44 14.68
N ARG A 297 19.24 8.63 14.68
CA ARG A 297 19.56 9.72 15.61
C ARG A 297 18.96 9.52 17.01
N ASP A 298 17.73 9.06 17.08
CA ASP A 298 17.00 8.77 18.31
C ASP A 298 15.92 7.72 18.01
N PRO A 299 16.16 6.43 18.32
CA PRO A 299 15.27 5.35 17.92
C PRO A 299 13.93 5.35 18.66
N TYR A 300 13.90 5.80 19.92
CA TYR A 300 12.74 5.62 20.79
C TYR A 300 11.46 6.31 20.27
N PRO A 301 11.49 7.60 19.85
CA PRO A 301 10.31 8.27 19.30
C PRO A 301 9.75 7.62 18.04
N GLU A 302 10.60 7.08 17.15
CA GLU A 302 10.14 6.39 15.94
C GLU A 302 9.48 5.04 16.28
N LEU A 303 10.04 4.29 17.23
CA LEU A 303 9.42 3.03 17.66
C LEU A 303 8.11 3.22 18.40
N ARG A 304 7.95 4.30 19.17
CA ARG A 304 6.67 4.63 19.79
C ARG A 304 5.57 4.83 18.75
N LYS A 305 5.89 5.45 17.61
CA LYS A 305 4.95 5.59 16.48
C LYS A 305 4.64 4.24 15.84
N ALA A 306 5.64 3.35 15.75
CA ALA A 306 5.44 1.99 15.25
C ALA A 306 4.58 1.14 16.19
N GLU A 307 4.79 1.21 17.52
CA GLU A 307 3.94 0.54 18.52
C GLU A 307 2.48 0.99 18.38
N LEU A 308 2.25 2.31 18.30
CA LEU A 308 0.91 2.87 18.12
C LEU A 308 0.24 2.38 16.82
N PHE A 309 0.98 2.41 15.70
CA PHE A 309 0.48 1.93 14.42
C PHE A 309 0.16 0.43 14.43
N LEU A 310 0.98 -0.36 15.11
CA LEU A 310 0.78 -1.79 15.28
C LEU A 310 -0.25 -2.13 16.38
N GLU A 311 -0.86 -1.13 17.01
CA GLU A 311 -1.78 -1.26 18.14
C GLU A 311 -1.20 -2.08 19.30
N LEU A 312 0.10 -1.94 19.52
CA LEU A 312 0.81 -2.55 20.63
C LEU A 312 0.79 -1.61 21.85
N PRO A 313 0.69 -2.15 23.08
CA PRO A 313 0.88 -1.34 24.27
C PRO A 313 2.31 -0.75 24.29
N PRO A 314 2.54 0.44 24.87
CA PRO A 314 3.87 1.07 24.86
C PRO A 314 4.81 0.37 25.85
N ARG A 315 5.51 -0.67 25.40
CA ARG A 315 6.39 -1.51 26.24
C ARG A 315 7.87 -1.26 25.98
N ILE A 316 8.23 -0.78 24.79
CA ILE A 316 9.58 -0.34 24.48
C ILE A 316 9.86 0.94 25.27
N ARG A 317 11.06 1.04 25.87
CA ARG A 317 11.47 2.16 26.73
C ARG A 317 12.76 2.80 26.23
N PRO A 318 13.05 4.06 26.59
CA PRO A 318 14.34 4.69 26.30
C PRO A 318 15.53 3.88 26.84
N SER A 319 15.36 3.21 27.98
CA SER A 319 16.38 2.36 28.61
C SER A 319 16.73 1.10 27.80
N ASN A 320 15.97 0.75 26.77
CA ASN A 320 16.32 -0.34 25.86
C ASN A 320 17.41 0.07 24.85
N PHE A 321 17.84 1.34 24.84
CA PHE A 321 18.79 1.86 23.88
C PHE A 321 19.97 2.51 24.60
N TYR A 322 21.18 2.24 24.11
CA TYR A 322 22.38 2.99 24.49
C TYR A 322 23.19 3.32 23.23
N PHE A 323 23.83 4.47 23.22
CA PHE A 323 24.67 4.87 22.09
C PHE A 323 26.08 4.29 22.24
N ASN A 324 26.53 3.51 21.25
CA ASN A 324 27.88 2.97 21.24
C ASN A 324 28.77 3.88 20.38
N ALA A 325 29.67 4.63 21.01
CA ALA A 325 30.55 5.59 20.33
C ALA A 325 31.50 4.93 19.31
N THR A 326 32.01 3.73 19.62
CA THR A 326 32.89 2.97 18.71
C THR A 326 32.14 2.52 17.47
N LYS A 327 30.89 2.08 17.63
CA LYS A 327 30.04 1.67 16.51
C LYS A 327 29.50 2.88 15.74
N GLY A 328 29.28 4.00 16.41
CA GLY A 328 28.62 5.19 15.87
C GLY A 328 27.09 5.05 15.74
N PHE A 329 26.49 4.07 16.41
CA PHE A 329 25.05 3.77 16.34
C PHE A 329 24.50 3.34 17.70
N TYR A 330 23.18 3.47 17.86
CA TYR A 330 22.47 2.88 18.99
C TYR A 330 22.52 1.34 18.95
N CYS A 331 22.72 0.77 20.13
CA CYS A 331 22.64 -0.67 20.40
C CYS A 331 21.48 -0.93 21.37
N LEU A 332 21.10 -2.20 21.48
CA LEU A 332 19.91 -2.65 22.20
C LEU A 332 20.29 -3.26 23.55
N VAL A 333 19.46 -3.02 24.56
CA VAL A 333 19.50 -3.68 25.86
C VAL A 333 18.22 -4.50 26.03
N SER A 334 18.35 -5.82 26.16
CA SER A 334 17.22 -6.72 26.41
C SER A 334 17.58 -7.75 27.48
N ALA A 335 16.77 -7.82 28.54
CA ALA A 335 16.89 -8.80 29.63
C ALA A 335 18.32 -9.04 30.16
N GLY A 336 19.11 -7.97 30.32
CA GLY A 336 20.49 -8.04 30.82
C GLY A 336 21.56 -8.35 29.77
N HIS A 337 21.20 -8.44 28.49
CA HIS A 337 22.14 -8.60 27.38
C HIS A 337 22.18 -7.37 26.49
N ASP A 338 23.40 -6.91 26.23
CA ASP A 338 23.69 -5.84 25.29
C ASP A 338 23.94 -6.42 23.90
N LYS A 339 23.22 -5.92 22.89
CA LYS A 339 23.32 -6.37 21.51
C LYS A 339 23.41 -5.18 20.57
N CYS A 340 24.56 -5.05 19.91
CA CYS A 340 24.69 -4.20 18.73
C CYS A 340 24.29 -4.97 17.47
N LEU A 341 23.87 -4.24 16.43
CA LEU A 341 23.71 -4.83 15.10
C LEU A 341 25.03 -5.41 14.57
N ASP A 342 24.97 -6.32 13.61
CA ASP A 342 26.15 -6.94 13.00
C ASP A 342 27.06 -5.91 12.29
N GLU A 343 28.31 -6.29 11.99
CA GLU A 343 29.32 -5.45 11.30
C GLU A 343 28.91 -5.07 9.88
N SER A 344 27.96 -5.79 9.28
CA SER A 344 27.45 -5.43 7.96
C SER A 344 26.55 -4.18 7.99
N LYS A 345 26.15 -3.71 9.18
CA LYS A 345 25.33 -2.51 9.40
C LYS A 345 26.22 -1.35 9.84
N GLY A 346 26.05 -0.20 9.19
CA GLY A 346 26.84 1.01 9.50
C GLY A 346 28.18 1.10 8.76
N ARG A 347 28.33 0.44 7.61
CA ARG A 347 29.58 0.46 6.84
C ARG A 347 29.90 1.88 6.35
N PRO A 348 31.20 2.28 6.35
CA PRO A 348 31.63 3.51 5.70
C PRO A 348 31.18 3.54 4.24
N HIS A 349 30.60 4.66 3.82
CA HIS A 349 30.10 4.82 2.45
C HIS A 349 31.27 4.86 1.46
N ALA A 350 31.08 4.18 0.32
CA ALA A 350 32.03 4.25 -0.78
C ALA A 350 32.15 5.69 -1.32
N PRO A 351 33.33 6.07 -1.84
CA PRO A 351 33.56 7.42 -2.31
C PRO A 351 32.68 7.76 -3.51
N LEU A 352 32.10 8.96 -3.47
CA LEU A 352 31.40 9.60 -4.57
C LEU A 352 31.77 11.09 -4.56
N SER A 353 32.10 11.67 -5.71
CA SER A 353 32.48 13.07 -5.74
C SER A 353 31.33 13.97 -5.26
N GLN A 354 31.65 15.05 -4.54
CA GLN A 354 30.66 16.03 -4.08
C GLN A 354 29.83 16.60 -5.24
N ARG A 355 30.42 16.66 -6.43
CA ARG A 355 29.75 17.05 -7.66
C ARG A 355 28.71 16.02 -8.10
N ALA A 356 29.10 14.75 -8.21
CA ALA A 356 28.18 13.68 -8.59
C ALA A 356 27.05 13.53 -7.57
N PHE A 357 27.35 13.61 -6.27
CA PHE A 357 26.34 13.59 -5.20
C PHE A 357 25.34 14.74 -5.33
N ARG A 358 25.81 15.98 -5.55
CA ARG A 358 24.90 17.13 -5.81
C ARG A 358 24.06 16.95 -7.07
N LYS A 359 24.60 16.34 -8.13
CA LYS A 359 23.85 16.03 -9.36
C LYS A 359 22.76 14.99 -9.09
N LEU A 360 23.07 13.96 -8.29
CA LEU A 360 22.11 12.94 -7.83
C LEU A 360 20.98 13.55 -6.98
N CYS A 361 21.30 14.40 -6.00
CA CYS A 361 20.31 15.11 -5.20
C CYS A 361 19.36 15.95 -6.06
N ARG A 362 19.92 16.72 -7.02
CA ARG A 362 19.11 17.52 -7.94
C ARG A 362 18.17 16.65 -8.78
N PHE A 363 18.64 15.50 -9.25
CA PHE A 363 17.82 14.54 -9.99
C PHE A 363 16.68 13.99 -9.13
N LEU A 364 16.95 13.63 -7.87
CA LEU A 364 15.96 13.02 -6.98
C LEU A 364 14.93 14.01 -6.42
N ARG A 365 15.20 15.32 -6.42
CA ARG A 365 14.35 16.34 -5.79
C ARG A 365 12.87 16.28 -6.18
N GLU A 366 12.57 16.19 -7.47
CA GLU A 366 11.18 16.12 -7.94
C GLU A 366 10.52 14.79 -7.57
N HIS A 367 11.28 13.70 -7.60
CA HIS A 367 10.82 12.39 -7.15
C HIS A 367 10.56 12.35 -5.63
N ASN A 368 11.35 13.07 -4.85
CA ASN A 368 11.19 13.23 -3.41
C ASN A 368 9.91 14.00 -3.09
N LYS A 369 9.66 15.12 -3.80
CA LYS A 369 8.42 15.89 -3.66
C LYS A 369 7.18 15.03 -3.90
N ARG A 370 7.14 14.26 -5.00
CA ARG A 370 6.03 13.33 -5.29
C ARG A 370 5.86 12.28 -4.19
N PHE A 371 6.96 11.77 -3.63
CA PHE A 371 6.87 10.84 -2.51
C PHE A 371 6.29 11.51 -1.26
N PHE A 372 6.71 12.74 -0.95
CA PHE A 372 6.19 13.53 0.18
C PHE A 372 4.69 13.78 0.08
N ASP A 373 4.22 14.11 -1.13
CA ASP A 373 2.80 14.31 -1.42
C ASP A 373 2.01 13.01 -1.16
N LEU A 374 2.50 11.86 -1.66
CA LEU A 374 1.85 10.56 -1.45
C LEU A 374 1.84 10.13 0.02
N VAL A 375 2.90 10.42 0.77
CA VAL A 375 2.97 10.03 2.20
C VAL A 375 2.32 11.06 3.13
N GLY A 376 2.00 12.26 2.66
CA GLY A 376 1.43 13.35 3.47
C GLY A 376 2.40 13.94 4.49
N ARG A 377 3.73 13.83 4.26
CA ARG A 377 4.77 14.44 5.11
C ARG A 377 6.08 14.63 4.36
N THR A 378 6.86 15.61 4.79
CA THR A 378 8.19 15.91 4.22
C THR A 378 9.32 15.33 5.06
N PHE A 379 10.44 15.01 4.42
CA PHE A 379 11.69 14.64 5.07
C PHE A 379 12.78 15.62 4.68
N ARG A 380 13.82 15.76 5.52
CA ARG A 380 14.95 16.68 5.27
C ARG A 380 16.02 16.03 4.41
N TRP A 381 15.61 15.54 3.25
CA TRP A 381 16.53 14.96 2.25
C TRP A 381 17.10 16.05 1.36
N CYS A 382 18.18 15.72 0.66
CA CYS A 382 18.55 16.49 -0.51
C CYS A 382 17.52 16.33 -1.66
#